data_AF-X1SZU5-F1
#
_entry.id   AF-X1SZU5-F1
#
_cell.length_a   1.000
_cell.length_b   1.000
_cell.length_c   1.000
_cell.angle_alpha   90.00
_cell.angle_beta   90.00
_cell.angle_gamma   90.00
#
_symmetry.space_group_name_H-M   'P 1'
#
loop_
_entity.id
_entity.type
_entity.pdbx_description
1 polymer ?
#
loop_
_entity_poly.entity_id
_entity_poly.type
_entity_poly.pdbx_seq_one_letter_code
_entity_poly.pdbx_strand_id
1 'polypeptide(L)'
;DLDDFRSHDYYDEVIEEVCEKLADCEHAIPLWVCVLTELCPEYTPTPEYTPNPGNTPTPEYTPTPDYTSNPGPVTYTLTMAADPVGGGTTSPAVETHTYSSGTVVDITATPASGYQFVDWTGDVADPNSASTTVTMNADKTVTANFELIPAVTYDLTMQVSPIGSGTTIPTVGGSPHNYTEGTVVNITATPASGYQFVDWTGDVADPNSASTTVTMNADKTVTANFELIPAVTYDLTMQVSPIGSGTTIPTVGGSPHNYTEGTVVDITATPASGYQFVDWTGDVADPNSASTTVTMNGDKTVTANFEPTPS
;
A
#
# COMPACT_ATOMS: atom_id res chain seq x y z
N ASP A 1 -54.50 3.54 31.51
CA ASP A 1 -53.99 4.21 30.30
C ASP A 1 -52.96 3.27 29.68
N LEU A 2 -53.25 2.42 28.68
CA LEU A 2 -54.34 2.45 27.66
C LEU A 2 -54.33 3.77 26.86
N ASP A 3 -54.36 3.87 25.53
CA ASP A 3 -54.44 2.93 24.38
C ASP A 3 -53.94 3.72 23.12
N ASP A 4 -53.56 3.18 21.95
CA ASP A 4 -53.11 1.86 21.44
C ASP A 4 -52.62 2.10 19.97
N PHE A 5 -52.40 1.04 19.18
CA PHE A 5 -52.44 0.89 17.71
C PHE A 5 -51.18 0.41 16.97
N ARG A 6 -51.40 -0.71 16.27
CA ARG A 6 -50.50 -1.41 15.32
C ARG A 6 -50.86 -1.05 13.86
N SER A 7 -49.86 -1.09 12.98
CA SER A 7 -49.93 -1.64 11.60
C SER A 7 -48.49 -2.02 11.21
N HIS A 8 -48.12 -3.22 10.76
CA HIS A 8 -48.51 -3.99 9.57
C HIS A 8 -48.23 -3.30 8.23
N ASP A 9 -47.62 -4.10 7.34
CA ASP A 9 -47.39 -3.97 5.89
C ASP A 9 -46.44 -2.85 5.38
N TYR A 10 -45.23 -3.24 4.98
CA TYR A 10 -44.81 -3.24 3.56
C TYR A 10 -43.45 -3.94 3.37
N TYR A 11 -43.46 -5.10 2.72
CA TYR A 11 -42.29 -5.76 2.11
C TYR A 11 -42.75 -6.29 0.75
N ASP A 12 -42.70 -5.44 -0.27
CA ASP A 12 -42.82 -5.78 -1.69
C ASP A 12 -42.36 -4.60 -2.56
N GLU A 13 -42.10 -4.85 -3.85
CA GLU A 13 -41.66 -3.90 -4.90
C GLU A 13 -40.22 -3.32 -4.81
N VAL A 14 -39.21 -4.14 -5.14
CA VAL A 14 -38.22 -3.82 -6.20
C VAL A 14 -37.75 -5.10 -6.91
N ILE A 15 -38.66 -5.75 -7.67
CA ILE A 15 -38.28 -6.77 -8.68
C ILE A 15 -38.97 -6.41 -10.00
N GLU A 16 -38.57 -5.29 -10.60
CA GLU A 16 -38.95 -4.97 -11.99
C GLU A 16 -37.99 -3.97 -12.69
N GLU A 17 -36.66 -4.22 -12.70
CA GLU A 17 -35.76 -3.45 -13.60
C GLU A 17 -34.47 -4.18 -14.08
N VAL A 18 -34.51 -5.49 -14.36
CA VAL A 18 -33.45 -6.16 -15.17
C VAL A 18 -34.03 -7.17 -16.18
N CYS A 19 -35.15 -6.82 -16.83
CA CYS A 19 -35.73 -7.62 -17.93
C CYS A 19 -35.43 -7.08 -19.35
N GLU A 20 -34.44 -6.17 -19.50
CA GLU A 20 -34.23 -5.45 -20.78
C GLU A 20 -32.81 -5.52 -21.38
N LYS A 21 -31.98 -6.54 -21.05
CA LYS A 21 -30.61 -6.64 -21.60
C LYS A 21 -30.08 -8.01 -22.07
N LEU A 22 -30.91 -9.04 -22.23
CA LEU A 22 -30.50 -10.30 -22.88
C LEU A 22 -31.51 -10.78 -23.93
N ALA A 23 -31.76 -9.92 -24.92
CA ALA A 23 -32.36 -10.29 -26.19
C ALA A 23 -31.27 -10.30 -27.29
N ASP A 24 -30.40 -11.31 -27.27
CA ASP A 24 -29.68 -11.78 -28.47
C ASP A 24 -28.88 -13.08 -28.18
N CYS A 25 -29.46 -14.23 -28.54
CA CYS A 25 -28.82 -15.38 -29.22
C CYS A 25 -29.73 -16.62 -29.14
N GLU A 26 -30.40 -16.95 -30.24
CA GLU A 26 -30.89 -18.31 -30.46
C GLU A 26 -29.70 -19.28 -30.53
N HIS A 27 -29.79 -20.46 -29.90
CA HIS A 27 -29.78 -21.77 -30.56
C HIS A 27 -29.70 -22.93 -29.52
N ALA A 28 -30.43 -24.02 -29.82
CA ALA A 28 -30.46 -25.34 -29.15
C ALA A 28 -31.30 -25.50 -27.85
N ILE A 29 -32.21 -26.48 -27.94
CA ILE A 29 -33.18 -27.03 -26.96
C ILE A 29 -32.88 -28.56 -26.89
N PRO A 30 -33.37 -29.41 -25.95
CA PRO A 30 -33.78 -29.30 -24.52
C PRO A 30 -32.97 -30.26 -23.59
N LEU A 31 -33.27 -30.28 -22.27
CA LEU A 31 -33.80 -31.49 -21.57
C LEU A 31 -34.16 -31.23 -20.07
N TRP A 32 -35.36 -31.70 -19.65
CA TRP A 32 -35.72 -32.41 -18.40
C TRP A 32 -35.39 -31.74 -17.02
N VAL A 33 -36.32 -31.44 -16.08
CA VAL A 33 -37.39 -32.20 -15.35
C VAL A 33 -37.03 -32.35 -13.85
N CYS A 34 -38.04 -32.14 -12.97
CA CYS A 34 -38.12 -32.54 -11.54
C CYS A 34 -37.31 -31.74 -10.49
N VAL A 35 -37.70 -31.63 -9.20
CA VAL A 35 -38.94 -32.01 -8.44
C VAL A 35 -39.28 -30.82 -7.47
N LEU A 36 -40.44 -30.71 -6.80
CA LEU A 36 -40.69 -31.36 -5.51
C LEU A 36 -42.19 -31.32 -5.11
N THR A 37 -42.58 -32.37 -4.38
CA THR A 37 -43.82 -32.55 -3.60
C THR A 37 -44.01 -31.43 -2.55
N GLU A 38 -45.19 -31.13 -1.99
CA GLU A 38 -46.06 -32.07 -1.26
C GLU A 38 -47.46 -31.47 -0.92
N LEU A 39 -48.39 -32.34 -0.49
CA LEU A 39 -49.66 -32.06 0.24
C LEU A 39 -50.83 -31.29 -0.45
N CYS A 40 -51.94 -32.00 -0.68
CA CYS A 40 -53.32 -31.50 -0.63
C CYS A 40 -54.26 -32.65 -0.17
N PRO A 41 -55.17 -32.44 0.80
CA PRO A 41 -56.09 -33.46 1.28
C PRO A 41 -57.51 -33.37 0.65
N GLU A 42 -58.32 -34.35 1.00
CA GLU A 42 -59.80 -34.36 1.06
C GLU A 42 -60.68 -34.63 -0.19
N TYR A 43 -61.40 -35.75 -0.03
CA TYR A 43 -62.83 -35.96 -0.27
C TYR A 43 -63.37 -36.50 -1.62
N THR A 44 -64.53 -37.12 -1.48
CA THR A 44 -65.06 -38.23 -2.30
C THR A 44 -65.93 -37.80 -3.47
N PRO A 45 -66.20 -38.74 -4.39
CA PRO A 45 -67.57 -38.94 -4.86
C PRO A 45 -68.06 -40.39 -4.71
N THR A 46 -69.25 -40.55 -4.14
CA THR A 46 -70.16 -41.65 -4.51
C THR A 46 -70.98 -41.22 -5.74
N PRO A 47 -71.50 -42.17 -6.53
CA PRO A 47 -72.86 -42.64 -6.25
C PRO A 47 -73.03 -44.16 -6.31
N GLU A 48 -74.15 -44.61 -5.76
CA GLU A 48 -74.58 -46.00 -5.65
C GLU A 48 -74.95 -46.63 -7.02
N TYR A 49 -74.80 -47.95 -7.16
CA TYR A 49 -75.87 -48.78 -7.73
C TYR A 49 -75.79 -50.24 -7.21
N THR A 50 -76.92 -50.93 -7.25
CA THR A 50 -77.25 -52.15 -6.46
C THR A 50 -76.89 -53.49 -7.14
N PRO A 51 -76.89 -54.63 -6.41
CA PRO A 51 -76.30 -55.90 -6.87
C PRO A 51 -77.30 -56.84 -7.57
N ASN A 52 -76.81 -57.85 -8.32
CA ASN A 52 -76.99 -59.31 -8.10
C ASN A 52 -76.32 -60.12 -9.28
N PRO A 53 -76.45 -61.46 -9.50
CA PRO A 53 -75.28 -62.33 -9.43
C PRO A 53 -75.02 -63.25 -10.65
N GLY A 54 -73.84 -63.88 -10.65
CA GLY A 54 -73.63 -65.20 -11.27
C GLY A 54 -73.11 -65.23 -12.70
N ASN A 55 -71.84 -65.64 -12.88
CA ASN A 55 -71.50 -66.95 -13.46
C ASN A 55 -69.97 -67.10 -13.61
N THR A 56 -69.47 -68.31 -13.28
CA THR A 56 -68.08 -68.75 -13.50
C THR A 56 -67.75 -68.80 -15.01
N PRO A 57 -66.48 -68.62 -15.42
CA PRO A 57 -65.43 -69.61 -15.13
C PRO A 57 -64.13 -69.03 -14.56
N THR A 58 -63.40 -69.87 -13.83
CA THR A 58 -62.02 -69.59 -13.37
C THR A 58 -61.06 -69.58 -14.57
N PRO A 59 -60.36 -68.46 -14.87
CA PRO A 59 -59.24 -68.50 -15.79
C PRO A 59 -58.06 -69.24 -15.14
N GLU A 60 -57.43 -70.09 -15.93
CA GLU A 60 -56.23 -70.84 -15.56
C GLU A 60 -55.05 -69.86 -15.43
N TYR A 61 -54.59 -69.63 -14.19
CA TYR A 61 -53.42 -68.79 -13.93
C TYR A 61 -52.14 -69.50 -14.39
N THR A 62 -51.72 -69.24 -15.63
CA THR A 62 -50.32 -69.39 -15.99
C THR A 62 -49.50 -68.40 -15.14
N PRO A 63 -48.44 -68.83 -14.44
CA PRO A 63 -47.60 -67.91 -13.69
C PRO A 63 -46.92 -66.95 -14.69
N THR A 64 -47.19 -65.65 -14.54
CA THR A 64 -46.43 -64.61 -15.23
C THR A 64 -44.95 -64.72 -14.84
N PRO A 65 -44.00 -64.56 -15.79
CA PRO A 65 -42.59 -64.54 -15.44
C PRO A 65 -42.35 -63.40 -14.45
N ASP A 66 -41.75 -63.75 -13.30
CA ASP A 66 -41.46 -62.80 -12.24
C ASP A 66 -40.31 -61.89 -12.72
N TYR A 67 -40.67 -60.71 -13.20
CA TYR A 67 -39.70 -59.67 -13.52
C TYR A 67 -39.14 -59.11 -12.22
N THR A 68 -38.22 -59.87 -11.61
CA THR A 68 -37.33 -59.33 -10.59
C THR A 68 -36.59 -58.15 -11.20
N SER A 69 -37.07 -56.95 -10.90
CA SER A 69 -36.42 -55.71 -11.28
C SER A 69 -35.07 -55.69 -10.59
N ASN A 70 -34.02 -56.10 -11.30
CA ASN A 70 -32.64 -55.89 -10.86
C ASN A 70 -32.48 -54.38 -10.65
N PRO A 71 -32.36 -53.88 -9.41
CA PRO A 71 -32.13 -52.46 -9.21
C PRO A 71 -30.82 -52.13 -9.93
N GLY A 72 -30.80 -51.02 -10.67
CA GLY A 72 -29.57 -50.55 -11.28
C GLY A 72 -28.47 -50.35 -10.23
N PRO A 73 -27.18 -50.36 -10.62
CA PRO A 73 -26.10 -50.11 -9.68
C PRO A 73 -26.36 -48.78 -8.95
N VAL A 74 -26.42 -48.83 -7.62
CA VAL A 74 -26.66 -47.65 -6.79
C VAL A 74 -25.44 -46.74 -6.87
N THR A 75 -25.66 -45.49 -7.27
CA THR A 75 -24.63 -44.45 -7.38
C THR A 75 -24.94 -43.27 -6.47
N TYR A 76 -23.90 -42.57 -6.02
CA TYR A 76 -23.98 -41.34 -5.26
C TYR A 76 -23.10 -40.25 -5.88
N THR A 77 -23.45 -39.01 -5.60
CA THR A 77 -22.76 -37.81 -6.05
C THR A 77 -21.80 -37.28 -4.97
N LEU A 78 -20.61 -36.86 -5.40
CA LEU A 78 -19.63 -36.13 -4.60
C LEU A 78 -19.46 -34.75 -5.22
N THR A 79 -19.92 -33.71 -4.52
CA THR A 79 -19.70 -32.31 -4.92
C THR A 79 -18.47 -31.78 -4.20
N MET A 80 -17.42 -31.48 -4.97
CA MET A 80 -16.19 -30.88 -4.46
C MET A 80 -16.29 -29.36 -4.51
N ALA A 81 -15.83 -28.68 -3.47
CA ALA A 81 -15.80 -27.23 -3.36
C ALA A 81 -14.46 -26.73 -2.80
N ALA A 82 -14.20 -25.42 -2.96
CA ALA A 82 -13.08 -24.72 -2.36
C ALA A 82 -13.56 -23.37 -1.80
N ASP A 83 -13.19 -23.05 -0.56
CA ASP A 83 -13.56 -21.81 0.13
C ASP A 83 -12.30 -21.13 0.70
N PRO A 84 -12.00 -19.86 0.37
CA PRO A 84 -12.67 -19.05 -0.64
C PRO A 84 -12.45 -19.59 -2.05
N VAL A 85 -13.38 -19.25 -2.95
CA VAL A 85 -13.23 -19.54 -4.39
C VAL A 85 -11.94 -18.87 -4.89
N GLY A 86 -11.01 -19.69 -5.39
CA GLY A 86 -9.68 -19.25 -5.83
C GLY A 86 -8.57 -19.32 -4.77
N GLY A 87 -8.88 -19.65 -3.51
CA GLY A 87 -7.88 -19.93 -2.46
C GLY A 87 -7.07 -21.22 -2.68
N GLY A 88 -7.58 -22.10 -3.54
CA GLY A 88 -6.89 -23.32 -3.95
C GLY A 88 -7.69 -24.13 -4.96
N THR A 89 -7.24 -25.36 -5.19
CA THR A 89 -7.86 -26.34 -6.09
C THR A 89 -8.00 -27.69 -5.40
N THR A 90 -8.93 -28.51 -5.87
CA THR A 90 -9.12 -29.89 -5.41
C THR A 90 -8.84 -30.88 -6.55
N SER A 91 -8.50 -32.12 -6.18
CA SER A 91 -8.62 -33.30 -7.05
C SER A 91 -9.48 -34.32 -6.29
N PRO A 92 -10.62 -34.81 -6.82
CA PRO A 92 -11.29 -34.39 -8.05
C PRO A 92 -11.57 -32.87 -8.09
N ALA A 93 -11.73 -32.31 -9.29
CA ALA A 93 -11.90 -30.87 -9.51
C ALA A 93 -13.15 -30.32 -8.77
N VAL A 94 -13.26 -28.99 -8.65
CA VAL A 94 -14.39 -28.30 -7.98
C VAL A 94 -15.67 -28.39 -8.82
N GLU A 95 -16.24 -29.60 -8.89
CA GLU A 95 -17.45 -29.97 -9.63
C GLU A 95 -18.17 -31.15 -8.94
N THR A 96 -19.37 -31.51 -9.42
CA THR A 96 -20.09 -32.71 -8.98
C THR A 96 -19.69 -33.95 -9.79
N HIS A 97 -19.27 -35.00 -9.09
CA HIS A 97 -18.79 -36.27 -9.63
C HIS A 97 -19.71 -37.42 -9.20
N THR A 98 -19.85 -38.48 -10.01
CA THR A 98 -20.72 -39.64 -9.68
C THR A 98 -19.90 -40.91 -9.49
N TYR A 99 -20.15 -41.63 -8.40
CA TYR A 99 -19.46 -42.86 -8.01
C TYR A 99 -20.43 -43.97 -7.62
N SER A 100 -20.02 -45.23 -7.73
CA SER A 100 -20.80 -46.37 -7.23
C SER A 100 -20.82 -46.40 -5.70
N SER A 101 -21.92 -46.87 -5.11
CA SER A 101 -22.03 -47.11 -3.67
C SER A 101 -20.88 -47.99 -3.14
N GLY A 102 -20.28 -47.57 -2.04
CA GLY A 102 -19.11 -48.20 -1.41
C GLY A 102 -17.75 -47.83 -2.01
N THR A 103 -17.70 -46.97 -3.05
CA THR A 103 -16.42 -46.48 -3.59
C THR A 103 -15.70 -45.61 -2.54
N VAL A 104 -14.41 -45.86 -2.34
CA VAL A 104 -13.52 -44.94 -1.61
C VAL A 104 -12.83 -44.07 -2.64
N VAL A 105 -13.01 -42.75 -2.53
CA VAL A 105 -12.47 -41.74 -3.44
C VAL A 105 -11.34 -41.01 -2.73
N ASP A 106 -10.13 -41.06 -3.30
CA ASP A 106 -9.00 -40.26 -2.84
C ASP A 106 -9.25 -38.79 -3.23
N ILE A 107 -9.10 -37.87 -2.27
CA ILE A 107 -9.23 -36.44 -2.49
C ILE A 107 -7.98 -35.68 -2.01
N THR A 108 -7.58 -34.64 -2.75
CA THR A 108 -6.44 -33.78 -2.40
C THR A 108 -6.75 -32.31 -2.58
N ALA A 109 -6.30 -31.47 -1.65
CA ALA A 109 -6.35 -30.01 -1.71
C ALA A 109 -4.96 -29.44 -2.04
N THR A 110 -4.89 -28.52 -3.00
CA THR A 110 -3.66 -27.81 -3.37
C THR A 110 -3.90 -26.30 -3.26
N PRO A 111 -3.30 -25.61 -2.28
CA PRO A 111 -3.46 -24.17 -2.10
C PRO A 111 -2.97 -23.35 -3.29
N ALA A 112 -3.58 -22.19 -3.51
CA ALA A 112 -3.08 -21.18 -4.43
C ALA A 112 -1.88 -20.43 -3.83
N SER A 113 -1.15 -19.69 -4.67
CA SER A 113 -0.05 -18.84 -4.20
C SER A 113 -0.54 -17.80 -3.20
N GLY A 114 0.08 -17.75 -2.01
CA GLY A 114 -0.33 -16.88 -0.91
C GLY A 114 -1.43 -17.46 0.00
N TYR A 115 -1.86 -18.71 -0.23
CA TYR A 115 -2.80 -19.42 0.63
C TYR A 115 -2.18 -20.67 1.25
N GLN A 116 -2.75 -21.13 2.36
CA GLN A 116 -2.50 -22.45 2.95
C GLN A 116 -3.81 -23.22 3.11
N PHE A 117 -3.72 -24.55 3.07
CA PHE A 117 -4.85 -25.43 3.39
C PHE A 117 -5.05 -25.46 4.90
N VAL A 118 -6.30 -25.31 5.34
CA VAL A 118 -6.68 -25.35 6.75
C VAL A 118 -7.20 -26.73 7.10
N ASP A 119 -8.34 -27.10 6.51
CA ASP A 119 -9.05 -28.35 6.74
C ASP A 119 -10.09 -28.63 5.63
N TRP A 120 -10.72 -29.80 5.68
CA TRP A 120 -11.88 -30.15 4.86
C TRP A 120 -13.18 -30.03 5.66
N THR A 121 -14.15 -29.28 5.15
CA THR A 121 -15.54 -29.36 5.62
C THR A 121 -16.26 -30.50 4.89
N GLY A 122 -16.74 -31.52 5.61
CA GLY A 122 -17.57 -32.59 5.05
C GLY A 122 -17.31 -33.95 5.70
N ASP A 123 -17.88 -35.01 5.10
CA ASP A 123 -17.65 -36.39 5.54
C ASP A 123 -16.43 -37.00 4.83
N VAL A 124 -15.26 -36.78 5.44
CA VAL A 124 -13.94 -37.24 5.00
C VAL A 124 -13.26 -38.06 6.10
N ALA A 125 -12.33 -38.96 5.74
CA ALA A 125 -11.65 -39.84 6.69
C ALA A 125 -10.71 -39.10 7.67
N ASP A 126 -10.07 -38.03 7.21
CA ASP A 126 -9.26 -37.10 8.02
C ASP A 126 -9.43 -35.67 7.48
N PRO A 127 -10.15 -34.78 8.20
CA PRO A 127 -10.34 -33.38 7.83
C PRO A 127 -9.06 -32.55 7.79
N ASN A 128 -8.03 -32.90 8.57
CA ASN A 128 -6.83 -32.05 8.73
C ASN A 128 -5.71 -32.43 7.75
N SER A 129 -5.89 -33.50 6.98
CA SER A 129 -4.93 -33.93 5.96
C SER A 129 -5.32 -33.37 4.59
N ALA A 130 -4.43 -32.60 3.98
CA ALA A 130 -4.58 -32.11 2.61
C ALA A 130 -4.73 -33.23 1.56
N SER A 131 -4.39 -34.48 1.92
CA SER A 131 -4.69 -35.69 1.14
C SER A 131 -5.46 -36.67 2.02
N THR A 132 -6.72 -36.96 1.68
CA THR A 132 -7.63 -37.76 2.50
C THR A 132 -8.58 -38.56 1.62
N THR A 133 -9.58 -39.25 2.18
CA THR A 133 -10.54 -40.06 1.41
C THR A 133 -11.99 -39.84 1.79
N VAL A 134 -12.90 -40.06 0.84
CA VAL A 134 -14.36 -40.04 1.02
C VAL A 134 -14.93 -41.42 0.71
N THR A 135 -15.76 -41.98 1.59
CA THR A 135 -16.48 -43.24 1.31
C THR A 135 -17.91 -42.96 0.84
N MET A 136 -18.22 -43.33 -0.41
CA MET A 136 -19.49 -43.00 -1.06
C MET A 136 -20.63 -43.93 -0.62
N ASN A 137 -21.27 -43.60 0.50
CA ASN A 137 -22.44 -44.28 1.07
C ASN A 137 -23.74 -43.45 1.02
N ALA A 138 -23.66 -42.20 0.55
CA ALA A 138 -24.73 -41.24 0.34
C ALA A 138 -24.20 -40.15 -0.61
N ASP A 139 -25.07 -39.26 -1.10
CA ASP A 139 -24.64 -38.01 -1.72
C ASP A 139 -23.89 -37.15 -0.69
N LYS A 140 -22.79 -36.51 -1.10
CA LYS A 140 -21.90 -35.75 -0.23
C LYS A 140 -21.43 -34.46 -0.88
N THR A 141 -21.23 -33.44 -0.05
CA THR A 141 -20.48 -32.23 -0.41
C THR A 141 -19.25 -32.16 0.49
N VAL A 142 -18.10 -31.87 -0.11
CA VAL A 142 -16.81 -31.73 0.59
C VAL A 142 -16.10 -30.47 0.09
N THR A 143 -15.77 -29.57 1.02
CA THR A 143 -15.12 -28.29 0.74
C THR A 143 -13.70 -28.30 1.28
N ALA A 144 -12.71 -27.98 0.45
CA ALA A 144 -11.38 -27.63 0.93
C ALA A 144 -11.38 -26.17 1.42
N ASN A 145 -11.06 -25.96 2.69
CA ASN A 145 -10.96 -24.64 3.27
C ASN A 145 -9.50 -24.15 3.17
N PHE A 146 -9.32 -22.91 2.69
CA PHE A 146 -8.02 -22.27 2.54
C PHE A 146 -8.03 -20.91 3.24
N GLU A 147 -6.90 -20.50 3.80
CA GLU A 147 -6.72 -19.15 4.35
C GLU A 147 -5.52 -18.44 3.73
N LEU A 148 -5.59 -17.11 3.65
CA LEU A 148 -4.46 -16.29 3.22
C LEU A 148 -3.32 -16.40 4.24
N ILE A 149 -2.13 -16.72 3.77
CA ILE A 149 -0.90 -16.62 4.56
C ILE A 149 -0.66 -15.11 4.81
N PRO A 150 -0.64 -14.63 6.07
CA PRO A 150 -0.40 -13.22 6.34
C PRO A 150 0.98 -12.81 5.84
N ALA A 151 1.05 -11.72 5.05
CA ALA A 151 2.32 -11.16 4.62
C ALA A 151 3.08 -10.61 5.84
N VAL A 152 4.30 -11.07 6.06
CA VAL A 152 5.22 -10.46 7.03
C VAL A 152 5.62 -9.09 6.49
N THR A 153 5.44 -8.06 7.31
CA THR A 153 5.80 -6.68 6.98
C THR A 153 6.65 -6.07 8.09
N TYR A 154 7.46 -5.08 7.72
CA TYR A 154 8.37 -4.36 8.59
C TYR A 154 8.31 -2.86 8.33
N ASP A 155 8.52 -2.10 9.39
CA ASP A 155 8.42 -0.65 9.39
C ASP A 155 9.78 0.02 9.18
N LEU A 156 9.88 0.90 8.18
CA LEU A 156 11.02 1.79 7.97
C LEU A 156 10.72 3.20 8.50
N THR A 157 11.50 3.64 9.48
CA THR A 157 11.47 4.98 10.05
C THR A 157 12.64 5.81 9.52
N MET A 158 12.34 6.94 8.87
CA MET A 158 13.34 7.87 8.34
C MET A 158 13.56 9.05 9.30
N GLN A 159 14.82 9.44 9.49
CA GLN A 159 15.23 10.56 10.34
C GLN A 159 16.27 11.46 9.63
N VAL A 160 16.42 12.70 10.11
CA VAL A 160 17.41 13.68 9.63
C VAL A 160 18.10 14.32 10.83
N SER A 161 19.42 14.45 10.77
CA SER A 161 20.26 15.04 11.82
C SER A 161 21.28 16.03 11.23
N PRO A 162 21.38 17.27 11.74
CA PRO A 162 20.47 17.95 12.66
C PRO A 162 19.07 18.15 12.06
N ILE A 163 18.03 18.36 12.89
CA ILE A 163 16.67 18.62 12.39
C ILE A 163 16.66 19.87 11.51
N GLY A 164 16.13 19.74 10.29
CA GLY A 164 16.05 20.84 9.32
C GLY A 164 17.30 21.05 8.44
N SER A 165 18.34 20.25 8.60
CA SER A 165 19.56 20.27 7.77
C SER A 165 19.40 19.67 6.36
N GLY A 166 18.29 18.99 6.10
CA GLY A 166 17.98 18.35 4.82
C GLY A 166 16.64 17.62 4.86
N THR A 167 16.37 16.85 3.81
CA THR A 167 15.20 15.99 3.65
C THR A 167 15.62 14.61 3.16
N THR A 168 14.72 13.63 3.29
CA THR A 168 14.90 12.28 2.77
C THR A 168 13.74 11.86 1.87
N ILE A 169 13.99 10.86 1.03
CA ILE A 169 12.97 9.98 0.44
C ILE A 169 13.28 8.56 0.91
N PRO A 170 12.32 7.78 1.47
CA PRO A 170 11.02 8.22 1.96
C PRO A 170 11.12 9.38 2.97
N THR A 171 10.06 10.16 3.11
CA THR A 171 10.08 11.39 3.93
C THR A 171 10.15 11.10 5.42
N VAL A 172 10.87 11.96 6.16
CA VAL A 172 10.85 12.00 7.63
C VAL A 172 9.47 12.39 8.14
N GLY A 173 8.98 11.68 9.15
CA GLY A 173 7.72 11.97 9.83
C GLY A 173 6.48 11.39 9.13
N GLY A 174 5.40 11.27 9.91
CA GLY A 174 4.22 10.48 9.56
C GLY A 174 4.22 9.13 10.28
N SER A 175 3.35 8.21 9.84
CA SER A 175 3.45 6.80 10.20
C SER A 175 4.73 6.19 9.59
N PRO A 176 5.28 5.10 10.17
CA PRO A 176 6.36 4.37 9.53
C PRO A 176 5.99 3.88 8.13
N HIS A 177 6.98 3.75 7.25
CA HIS A 177 6.78 3.22 5.90
C HIS A 177 6.81 1.69 5.98
N ASN A 178 5.64 1.06 5.88
CA ASN A 178 5.50 -0.39 6.00
C ASN A 178 5.79 -1.09 4.66
N TYR A 179 6.63 -2.13 4.70
CA TYR A 179 7.05 -2.90 3.52
C TYR A 179 7.02 -4.40 3.81
N THR A 180 6.75 -5.23 2.79
CA THR A 180 6.85 -6.69 2.90
C THR A 180 8.30 -7.13 3.15
N GLU A 181 8.48 -8.26 3.85
CA GLU A 181 9.79 -8.89 4.03
C GLU A 181 10.54 -9.06 2.69
N GLY A 182 11.85 -8.82 2.70
CA GLY A 182 12.74 -8.90 1.55
C GLY A 182 12.69 -7.70 0.61
N THR A 183 11.80 -6.72 0.82
CA THR A 183 11.72 -5.51 -0.01
C THR A 183 13.02 -4.70 0.06
N VAL A 184 13.57 -4.36 -1.11
CA VAL A 184 14.70 -3.42 -1.22
C VAL A 184 14.15 -2.02 -1.49
N VAL A 185 14.24 -1.15 -0.49
CA VAL A 185 13.74 0.23 -0.52
C VAL A 185 14.88 1.16 -0.95
N ASN A 186 14.67 1.92 -2.01
CA ASN A 186 15.59 2.99 -2.40
C ASN A 186 15.40 4.19 -1.46
N ILE A 187 16.49 4.71 -0.89
CA ILE A 187 16.48 5.91 -0.06
C ILE A 187 17.40 6.99 -0.63
N THR A 188 17.02 8.26 -0.49
CA THR A 188 17.84 9.41 -0.88
C THR A 188 17.86 10.50 0.18
N ALA A 189 18.97 11.23 0.29
CA ALA A 189 19.16 12.38 1.15
C ALA A 189 19.41 13.64 0.30
N THR A 190 18.69 14.72 0.61
CA THR A 190 18.85 16.03 -0.05
C THR A 190 19.21 17.09 0.99
N PRO A 191 20.41 17.68 0.94
CA PRO A 191 20.80 18.74 1.89
C PRO A 191 19.93 20.00 1.74
N ALA A 192 19.73 20.70 2.86
CA ALA A 192 19.20 22.06 2.84
C ALA A 192 20.28 23.07 2.40
N SER A 193 19.87 24.30 2.07
CA SER A 193 20.82 25.37 1.75
C SER A 193 21.80 25.62 2.89
N GLY A 194 23.10 25.66 2.58
CA GLY A 194 24.18 25.79 3.57
C GLY A 194 24.58 24.49 4.27
N TYR A 195 24.02 23.34 3.89
CA TYR A 195 24.40 22.02 4.41
C TYR A 195 24.93 21.10 3.29
N GLN A 196 25.74 20.11 3.68
CA GLN A 196 26.11 18.98 2.84
C GLN A 196 25.78 17.66 3.54
N PHE A 197 25.50 16.62 2.74
CA PHE A 197 25.31 15.26 3.24
C PHE A 197 26.66 14.67 3.67
N VAL A 198 26.66 13.98 4.81
CA VAL A 198 27.86 13.33 5.37
C VAL A 198 27.75 11.82 5.15
N ASP A 199 26.80 11.19 5.82
CA ASP A 199 26.56 9.75 5.79
C ASP A 199 25.14 9.38 6.26
N TRP A 200 24.80 8.10 6.15
CA TRP A 200 23.63 7.49 6.77
C TRP A 200 24.01 6.70 8.02
N THR A 201 23.32 6.94 9.13
CA THR A 201 23.33 6.02 10.29
C THR A 201 22.17 5.04 10.16
N GLY A 202 22.47 3.74 10.13
CA GLY A 202 21.45 2.67 10.08
C GLY A 202 21.93 1.46 9.30
N ASP A 203 21.01 0.53 9.03
CA ASP A 203 21.26 -0.64 8.18
C ASP A 203 20.93 -0.28 6.72
N VAL A 204 21.96 0.15 5.97
CA VAL A 204 21.92 0.60 4.58
C VAL A 204 23.03 -0.07 3.76
N ALA A 205 22.84 -0.23 2.46
CA ALA A 205 23.80 -0.90 1.58
C ALA A 205 25.13 -0.14 1.39
N ASP A 206 25.07 1.19 1.32
CA ASP A 206 26.22 2.10 1.33
C ASP A 206 25.87 3.35 2.15
N PRO A 207 26.51 3.57 3.32
CA PRO A 207 26.22 4.73 4.16
C PRO A 207 26.80 6.04 3.63
N ASN A 208 27.81 6.02 2.74
CA ASN A 208 28.47 7.24 2.26
C ASN A 208 27.83 7.79 0.97
N SER A 209 26.91 7.04 0.36
CA SER A 209 26.17 7.50 -0.81
C SER A 209 24.84 8.17 -0.41
N ALA A 210 24.66 9.42 -0.83
CA ALA A 210 23.41 10.16 -0.66
C ALA A 210 22.19 9.49 -1.34
N SER A 211 22.41 8.50 -2.22
CA SER A 211 21.38 7.60 -2.75
C SER A 211 21.81 6.15 -2.54
N THR A 212 21.05 5.41 -1.75
CA THR A 212 21.42 4.05 -1.30
C THR A 212 20.16 3.18 -1.10
N THR A 213 20.28 1.98 -0.56
CA THR A 213 19.15 1.07 -0.35
C THR A 213 19.10 0.46 1.06
N VAL A 214 17.89 0.09 1.49
CA VAL A 214 17.60 -0.65 2.72
C VAL A 214 16.90 -1.96 2.35
N THR A 215 17.34 -3.10 2.89
CA THR A 215 16.65 -4.39 2.69
C THR A 215 15.80 -4.72 3.92
N MET A 216 14.48 -4.81 3.76
CA MET A 216 13.54 -4.95 4.88
C MET A 216 13.43 -6.40 5.37
N ASN A 217 14.19 -6.73 6.42
CA ASN A 217 14.19 -8.03 7.12
C ASN A 217 13.91 -7.92 8.64
N ALA A 218 13.61 -6.70 9.09
CA ALA A 218 13.25 -6.31 10.45
C ALA A 218 12.75 -4.86 10.38
N ASP A 219 12.11 -4.37 11.44
CA ASP A 219 11.86 -2.93 11.59
C ASP A 219 13.20 -2.17 11.66
N LYS A 220 13.28 -1.03 10.97
CA LYS A 220 14.53 -0.27 10.81
C LYS A 220 14.31 1.22 11.03
N THR A 221 15.30 1.85 11.64
CA THR A 221 15.42 3.32 11.67
C THR A 221 16.69 3.70 10.94
N VAL A 222 16.59 4.68 10.03
CA VAL A 222 17.71 5.17 9.22
C VAL A 222 17.72 6.70 9.28
N THR A 223 18.90 7.26 9.57
CA THR A 223 19.10 8.71 9.75
C THR A 223 20.05 9.24 8.69
N ALA A 224 19.62 10.25 7.92
CA ALA A 224 20.53 11.03 7.10
C ALA A 224 21.24 12.07 7.97
N ASN A 225 22.58 12.05 7.98
CA ASN A 225 23.38 13.04 8.67
C ASN A 225 23.89 14.09 7.69
N PHE A 226 23.85 15.34 8.13
CA PHE A 226 24.33 16.50 7.37
C PHE A 226 25.17 17.39 8.27
N GLU A 227 26.06 18.17 7.66
CA GLU A 227 26.84 19.19 8.35
C GLU A 227 26.73 20.54 7.64
N LEU A 228 26.94 21.63 8.39
CA LEU A 228 27.02 22.97 7.81
C LEU A 228 28.26 23.08 6.92
N ILE A 229 28.07 23.56 5.69
CA ILE A 229 29.17 23.99 4.83
C ILE A 229 29.75 25.27 5.46
N PRO A 230 31.04 25.29 5.86
CA PRO A 230 31.64 26.49 6.44
C PRO A 230 31.57 27.67 5.46
N ALA A 231 31.01 28.80 5.90
CA ALA A 231 31.03 30.01 5.11
C ALA A 231 32.47 30.52 4.98
N VAL A 232 32.94 30.74 3.75
CA VAL A 232 34.20 31.45 3.50
C VAL A 232 33.99 32.92 3.87
N THR A 233 34.85 33.44 4.73
CA THR A 233 34.85 34.86 5.10
C THR A 233 36.23 35.47 4.93
N TYR A 234 36.25 36.78 4.71
CA TYR A 234 37.43 37.60 4.46
C TYR A 234 37.40 38.87 5.31
N ASP A 235 38.58 39.34 5.68
CA ASP A 235 38.77 40.48 6.56
C ASP A 235 39.03 41.78 5.78
N LEU A 236 38.25 42.82 6.06
CA LEU A 236 38.46 44.19 5.57
C LEU A 236 39.09 45.07 6.66
N THR A 237 40.29 45.57 6.39
CA THR A 237 41.02 46.51 7.24
C THR A 237 40.95 47.93 6.66
N MET A 238 40.39 48.86 7.42
CA MET A 238 40.26 50.27 7.03
C MET A 238 41.39 51.12 7.63
N GLN A 239 41.97 52.02 6.84
CA GLN A 239 43.04 52.94 7.22
C GLN A 239 42.76 54.37 6.75
N VAL A 240 43.44 55.36 7.36
CA VAL A 240 43.36 56.80 7.02
C VAL A 240 44.78 57.36 6.97
N SER A 241 45.07 58.15 5.94
CA SER A 241 46.36 58.80 5.73
C SER A 241 46.19 60.29 5.39
N PRO A 242 46.93 61.21 6.04
CA PRO A 242 47.67 61.05 7.29
C PRO A 242 46.77 60.68 8.48
N ILE A 243 47.31 60.09 9.56
CA ILE A 243 46.50 59.74 10.74
C ILE A 243 45.82 61.00 11.31
N GLY A 244 44.49 60.95 11.46
CA GLY A 244 43.68 62.06 11.98
C GLY A 244 43.20 63.08 10.93
N SER A 245 43.49 62.88 9.65
CA SER A 245 43.00 63.74 8.56
C SER A 245 41.53 63.52 8.17
N GLY A 246 40.90 62.45 8.67
CA GLY A 246 39.52 62.10 8.40
C GLY A 246 39.09 60.81 9.12
N THR A 247 37.91 60.33 8.79
CA THR A 247 37.34 59.06 9.26
C THR A 247 36.82 58.25 8.07
N THR A 248 36.61 56.94 8.29
CA THR A 248 35.97 56.04 7.33
C THR A 248 34.74 55.37 7.94
N ILE A 249 33.85 54.90 7.07
CA ILE A 249 32.88 53.85 7.33
C ILE A 249 33.23 52.70 6.37
N PRO A 250 33.38 51.44 6.82
CA PRO A 250 33.58 51.01 8.20
C PRO A 250 34.73 51.75 8.90
N THR A 251 34.72 51.83 10.22
CA THR A 251 35.67 52.66 10.98
C THR A 251 37.09 52.09 10.98
N VAL A 252 38.09 52.98 10.93
CA VAL A 252 39.50 52.66 11.18
C VAL A 252 39.70 52.21 12.63
N GLY A 253 40.43 51.10 12.80
CA GLY A 253 40.85 50.60 14.10
C GLY A 253 39.82 49.66 14.77
N GLY A 254 40.34 48.65 15.46
CA GLY A 254 39.58 47.52 16.00
C GLY A 254 40.13 46.19 15.47
N SER A 255 39.36 45.11 15.66
CA SER A 255 39.53 43.90 14.83
C SER A 255 39.16 44.21 13.38
N PRO A 256 39.67 43.45 12.38
CA PRO A 256 39.20 43.57 11.01
C PRO A 256 37.68 43.34 10.90
N HIS A 257 37.06 43.96 9.90
CA HIS A 257 35.64 43.77 9.61
C HIS A 257 35.48 42.51 8.76
N ASN A 258 34.96 41.44 9.36
CA ASN A 258 34.81 40.14 8.68
C ASN A 258 33.52 40.08 7.86
N TYR A 259 33.62 39.65 6.60
CA TYR A 259 32.52 39.57 5.63
C TYR A 259 32.53 38.23 4.90
N THR A 260 31.35 37.71 4.53
CA THR A 260 31.24 36.54 3.65
C THR A 260 31.84 36.79 2.26
N GLU A 261 32.37 35.75 1.63
CA GLU A 261 32.82 35.81 0.24
C GLU A 261 31.74 36.37 -0.70
N GLY A 262 32.15 37.22 -1.63
CA GLY A 262 31.28 37.91 -2.59
C GLY A 262 30.53 39.12 -2.03
N THR A 263 30.62 39.42 -0.72
CA THR A 263 29.97 40.61 -0.13
C THR A 263 30.51 41.89 -0.77
N VAL A 264 29.61 42.75 -1.23
CA VAL A 264 29.93 44.12 -1.63
C VAL A 264 29.72 45.03 -0.42
N VAL A 265 30.79 45.63 0.06
CA VAL A 265 30.81 46.50 1.25
C VAL A 265 30.85 47.95 0.79
N ASP A 266 29.84 48.72 1.17
CA ASP A 266 29.85 50.18 0.99
C ASP A 266 30.87 50.81 1.94
N ILE A 267 31.79 51.60 1.38
CA ILE A 267 32.77 52.37 2.15
C ILE A 267 32.60 53.86 1.90
N THR A 268 32.90 54.69 2.90
CA THR A 268 32.81 56.16 2.78
C THR A 268 33.89 56.84 3.60
N ALA A 269 34.50 57.88 3.04
CA ALA A 269 35.53 58.73 3.65
C ALA A 269 34.93 60.09 4.03
N THR A 270 35.16 60.54 5.25
CA THR A 270 34.73 61.87 5.74
C THR A 270 35.96 62.67 6.18
N PRO A 271 36.31 63.78 5.51
CA PRO A 271 37.46 64.60 5.90
C PRO A 271 37.28 65.24 7.27
N ALA A 272 38.38 65.42 8.00
CA ALA A 272 38.43 66.26 9.18
C ALA A 272 38.45 67.76 8.80
N SER A 273 38.21 68.63 9.77
CA SER A 273 38.29 70.08 9.54
C SER A 273 39.67 70.49 9.02
N GLY A 274 39.69 71.23 7.90
CA GLY A 274 40.92 71.65 7.23
C GLY A 274 41.54 70.61 6.29
N TYR A 275 40.85 69.50 6.00
CA TYR A 275 41.26 68.48 5.03
C TYR A 275 40.20 68.25 3.94
N GLN A 276 40.63 67.76 2.79
CA GLN A 276 39.79 67.24 1.72
C GLN A 276 40.19 65.79 1.38
N PHE A 277 39.22 64.99 0.95
CA PHE A 277 39.47 63.64 0.45
C PHE A 277 40.15 63.73 -0.92
N VAL A 278 41.16 62.87 -1.14
CA VAL A 278 41.91 62.79 -2.40
C VAL A 278 41.48 61.55 -3.17
N ASP A 279 41.81 60.38 -2.64
CA ASP A 279 41.52 59.08 -3.23
C ASP A 279 41.54 57.95 -2.19
N TRP A 280 41.15 56.75 -2.62
CA TRP A 280 41.34 55.51 -1.88
C TRP A 280 42.52 54.73 -2.46
N THR A 281 43.43 54.26 -1.60
CA THR A 281 44.41 53.23 -1.97
C THR A 281 43.93 51.86 -1.51
N GLY A 282 43.75 50.93 -2.45
CA GLY A 282 43.29 49.57 -2.18
C GLY A 282 42.51 49.01 -3.37
N ASP A 283 41.85 47.86 -3.16
CA ASP A 283 40.92 47.27 -4.14
C ASP A 283 39.50 47.79 -3.87
N VAL A 284 39.11 48.83 -4.62
CA VAL A 284 37.84 49.56 -4.52
C VAL A 284 37.26 49.79 -5.92
N ALA A 285 35.93 49.90 -6.03
CA ALA A 285 35.24 50.05 -7.31
C ALA A 285 35.52 51.38 -8.03
N ASP A 286 35.56 52.48 -7.30
CA ASP A 286 36.02 53.81 -7.76
C ASP A 286 36.90 54.44 -6.67
N PRO A 287 38.22 54.60 -6.90
CA PRO A 287 39.12 55.19 -5.92
C PRO A 287 38.97 56.72 -5.76
N ASN A 288 38.36 57.43 -6.72
CA ASN A 288 38.26 58.89 -6.68
C ASN A 288 36.95 59.38 -6.05
N SER A 289 36.02 58.47 -5.75
CA SER A 289 34.77 58.80 -5.05
C SER A 289 34.92 58.61 -3.55
N ALA A 290 34.58 59.66 -2.79
CA ALA A 290 34.55 59.60 -1.32
C ALA A 290 33.53 58.59 -0.77
N SER A 291 32.60 58.09 -1.59
CA SER A 291 31.70 56.98 -1.28
C SER A 291 31.78 55.96 -2.44
N THR A 292 32.21 54.73 -2.13
CA THR A 292 32.56 53.70 -3.11
C THR A 292 32.36 52.31 -2.50
N THR A 293 32.71 51.22 -3.19
CA THR A 293 32.51 49.85 -2.69
C THR A 293 33.75 48.97 -2.77
N VAL A 294 33.77 47.92 -1.94
CA VAL A 294 34.79 46.86 -1.92
C VAL A 294 34.11 45.50 -2.10
N THR A 295 34.55 44.67 -3.04
CA THR A 295 34.02 43.31 -3.23
C THR A 295 34.91 42.29 -2.54
N MET A 296 34.41 41.61 -1.50
CA MET A 296 35.20 40.72 -0.64
C MET A 296 35.43 39.35 -1.30
N ASN A 297 36.55 39.22 -2.03
CA ASN A 297 37.04 37.99 -2.68
C ASN A 297 38.43 37.55 -2.16
N GLY A 298 38.79 38.01 -0.97
CA GLY A 298 40.09 37.89 -0.32
C GLY A 298 40.20 38.92 0.78
N ASP A 299 41.14 38.74 1.71
CA ASP A 299 41.44 39.74 2.75
C ASP A 299 41.95 41.04 2.09
N LYS A 300 41.48 42.19 2.58
CA LYS A 300 41.74 43.50 1.96
C LYS A 300 42.14 44.54 2.99
N THR A 301 43.04 45.43 2.59
CA THR A 301 43.33 46.67 3.30
C THR A 301 43.04 47.84 2.36
N VAL A 302 42.27 48.82 2.84
CA VAL A 302 41.86 50.00 2.08
C VAL A 302 42.14 51.26 2.90
N THR A 303 42.80 52.25 2.29
CA THR A 303 43.23 53.49 2.92
C THR A 303 42.53 54.69 2.29
N ALA A 304 41.84 55.51 3.09
CA ALA A 304 41.38 56.82 2.64
C ALA A 304 42.53 57.83 2.75
N ASN A 305 42.88 58.48 1.65
CA ASN A 305 43.89 59.53 1.61
C ASN A 305 43.24 60.91 1.62
N PHE A 306 43.84 61.83 2.37
CA PHE A 306 43.38 63.20 2.50
C PHE A 306 44.56 64.17 2.45
N GLU A 307 44.32 65.38 2.00
CA GLU A 307 45.29 66.49 2.01
C GLU A 307 44.70 67.74 2.67
N PRO A 308 45.53 68.67 3.18
CA PRO A 308 45.03 69.94 3.71
C PRO A 308 44.30 70.76 2.66
N THR A 309 43.16 71.36 3.00
CA THR A 309 42.45 72.29 2.11
C THR A 309 43.32 73.52 1.82
N PRO A 310 43.52 73.93 0.55
CA PRO A 310 44.23 75.16 0.22
C PRO A 310 43.62 76.40 0.89
N SER A 311 44.49 77.33 1.31
CA SER A 311 44.16 78.60 1.98
C SER A 311 43.75 79.71 1.02
#